data_AF-A0A935VQN2-F1
#
_entry.id   AF-A0A935VQN2-F1
#
_cell.length_a   1.000
_cell.length_b   1.000
_cell.length_c   1.000
_cell.angle_alpha   90.00
_cell.angle_beta   90.00
_cell.angle_gamma   90.00
#
_symmetry.space_group_name_H-M   'P 1'
#
loop_
_entity.id
_entity.type
_entity.pdbx_description
1 polymer ?
#
loop_
_entity_poly.entity_id
_entity_poly.type
_entity_poly.pdbx_seq_one_letter_code
_entity_poly.pdbx_strand_id
1 'polypeptide(L)'
;MIRSILAIITITFFGYNNENSLSKNTPATQKDTIITNEQVKKTEVDTTLLPAPKTEKKLRYLFYANGGLLGYFNNGTIAGCTRCDLSKENIKTLYAEQSFKNYIVEKYGSLLIGKNERAYPKEKDENGNKEWAMIDYKWIVDLK
;
A
#
# COMPACT_ATOMS: atom_id res chain seq x y z
N MET A 1 5.13 -33.35 50.11
CA MET A 1 5.56 -32.00 50.57
C MET A 1 5.84 -31.17 49.34
N ILE A 2 4.95 -30.21 49.05
CA ILE A 2 5.02 -29.31 47.89
C ILE A 2 5.74 -28.05 48.36
N ARG A 3 6.84 -27.66 47.71
CA ARG A 3 7.44 -26.33 47.89
C ARG A 3 7.23 -25.53 46.62
N SER A 4 6.18 -24.72 46.64
CA SER A 4 5.88 -23.68 45.65
C SER A 4 6.99 -22.65 45.64
N ILE A 5 7.55 -22.37 44.46
CA ILE A 5 8.46 -21.24 44.24
C ILE A 5 7.62 -20.13 43.62
N LEU A 6 7.44 -19.05 44.40
CA LEU A 6 6.75 -17.84 43.98
C LEU A 6 7.75 -16.96 43.21
N ALA A 7 7.56 -16.79 41.90
CA ALA A 7 8.35 -15.88 41.08
C ALA A 7 7.72 -14.47 41.14
N ILE A 8 8.47 -13.50 41.64
CA ILE A 8 8.09 -12.07 41.63
C ILE A 8 8.59 -11.48 40.32
N ILE A 9 7.67 -11.17 39.40
CA ILE A 9 7.96 -10.44 38.16
C ILE A 9 7.68 -8.95 38.42
N THR A 10 8.75 -8.15 38.48
CA THR A 10 8.67 -6.69 38.54
C THR A 10 8.41 -6.13 37.14
N ILE A 11 7.31 -5.40 37.00
CA ILE A 11 6.93 -4.70 35.77
C ILE A 11 7.56 -3.31 35.79
N THR A 12 8.53 -3.04 34.92
CA THR A 12 9.01 -1.66 34.68
C THR A 12 8.14 -0.99 33.62
N PHE A 13 7.41 0.04 34.04
CA PHE A 13 6.71 0.98 33.16
C PHE A 13 7.73 1.85 32.40
N PHE A 14 7.75 1.78 31.07
CA PHE A 14 8.39 2.81 30.24
C PHE A 14 7.39 3.95 30.01
N GLY A 15 7.67 5.09 30.64
CA GLY A 15 6.98 6.35 30.41
C GLY A 15 7.38 6.97 29.06
N TYR A 16 6.37 7.46 28.34
CA TYR A 16 6.50 8.29 27.15
C TYR A 16 6.67 9.75 27.60
N ASN A 17 7.80 10.38 27.27
CA ASN A 17 7.97 11.83 27.41
C ASN A 17 7.94 12.48 26.01
N ASN A 18 6.99 13.39 25.82
CA ASN A 18 6.88 14.29 24.68
C ASN A 18 6.81 15.73 25.20
N GLU A 19 7.91 16.47 25.11
CA GLU A 19 7.95 17.91 25.36
C GLU A 19 8.87 18.60 24.35
N ASN A 20 8.29 19.48 23.53
CA ASN A 20 8.79 20.82 23.18
C ASN A 20 8.02 21.34 21.96
N SER A 21 7.64 22.61 21.84
CA SER A 21 7.47 23.73 22.76
C SER A 21 6.68 24.79 21.98
N LEU A 22 5.78 25.47 22.69
CA LEU A 22 4.95 26.55 22.20
C LEU A 22 5.73 27.87 22.27
N SER A 23 5.80 28.64 21.17
CA SER A 23 6.07 30.08 21.28
C SER A 23 5.34 30.84 20.18
N LYS A 24 4.37 31.65 20.61
CA LYS A 24 3.81 32.78 19.85
C LYS A 24 4.74 33.98 20.08
N ASN A 25 4.99 34.78 19.04
CA ASN A 25 4.88 36.25 19.05
C ASN A 25 5.09 36.82 17.62
N THR A 26 4.21 37.74 17.24
CA THR A 26 4.11 38.46 15.95
C THR A 26 4.79 39.86 16.07
N PRO A 27 4.72 40.78 15.07
CA PRO A 27 5.75 41.11 14.07
C PRO A 27 6.40 42.51 14.23
N ALA A 28 7.53 42.76 13.55
CA ALA A 28 7.98 44.12 13.20
C ALA A 28 8.89 44.16 11.94
N THR A 29 8.36 44.80 10.90
CA THR A 29 8.93 45.77 9.93
C THR A 29 10.40 45.66 9.43
N GLN A 30 10.51 45.25 8.15
CA GLN A 30 11.17 45.92 6.99
C GLN A 30 12.52 46.66 7.18
N LYS A 31 13.55 46.23 6.41
CA LYS A 31 14.46 47.14 5.65
C LYS A 31 15.38 46.41 4.64
N ASP A 32 15.38 46.99 3.45
CA ASP A 32 16.47 47.21 2.48
C ASP A 32 17.04 46.09 1.58
N THR A 33 16.83 46.36 0.29
CA THR A 33 17.31 45.81 -0.99
C THR A 33 18.83 45.58 -1.11
N ILE A 34 19.24 44.44 -1.69
CA ILE A 34 20.38 44.35 -2.63
C ILE A 34 20.06 43.35 -3.75
N ILE A 35 20.18 43.81 -5.00
CA ILE A 35 20.09 43.04 -6.24
C ILE A 35 21.46 42.45 -6.56
N THR A 36 21.56 41.16 -6.91
CA THR A 36 22.61 40.69 -7.83
C THR A 36 22.12 39.47 -8.60
N ASN A 37 22.10 39.60 -9.93
CA ASN A 37 21.88 38.52 -10.88
C ASN A 37 23.14 37.64 -10.93
N GLU A 38 23.01 36.34 -10.63
CA GLU A 38 23.93 35.34 -11.18
C GLU A 38 23.13 34.11 -11.64
N GLN A 39 23.37 33.76 -12.90
CA GLN A 39 22.78 32.62 -13.57
C GLN A 39 23.34 31.32 -12.98
N VAL A 40 22.47 30.48 -12.43
CA VAL A 40 22.77 29.05 -12.24
C VAL A 40 21.95 28.24 -13.26
N LYS A 41 22.56 28.02 -14.42
CA LYS A 41 22.19 26.98 -15.36
C LYS A 41 22.87 25.69 -14.89
N LYS A 42 22.12 24.74 -14.29
CA LYS A 42 22.50 23.32 -14.35
C LYS A 42 21.34 22.36 -14.00
N THR A 43 20.75 21.85 -15.09
CA THR A 43 20.31 20.45 -15.26
C THR A 43 19.21 19.95 -14.32
N GLU A 44 17.98 20.29 -14.69
CA GLU A 44 16.81 19.43 -14.49
C GLU A 44 17.10 18.10 -15.22
N VAL A 45 17.38 17.05 -14.46
CA VAL A 45 17.35 15.68 -14.97
C VAL A 45 15.87 15.37 -15.17
N ASP A 46 15.37 15.74 -16.35
CA ASP A 46 14.19 15.18 -16.97
C ASP A 46 14.44 13.68 -17.10
N THR A 47 14.13 12.95 -16.03
CA THR A 47 13.83 11.53 -16.13
C THR A 47 12.49 11.48 -16.82
N THR A 48 12.52 11.65 -18.15
CA THR A 48 11.42 11.27 -19.02
C THR A 48 11.24 9.79 -18.73
N LEU A 49 10.28 9.48 -17.86
CA LEU A 49 9.80 8.12 -17.64
C LEU A 49 9.33 7.66 -19.01
N LEU A 50 10.19 6.93 -19.71
CA LEU A 50 9.84 6.15 -20.87
C LEU A 50 8.48 5.53 -20.56
N PRO A 51 7.43 5.77 -21.37
CA PRO A 51 6.15 5.14 -21.12
C PRO A 51 6.43 3.65 -21.13
N ALA A 52 6.35 3.04 -19.94
CA ALA A 52 6.52 1.61 -19.80
C ALA A 52 5.63 0.97 -20.87
N PRO A 53 6.14 0.04 -21.69
CA PRO A 53 5.33 -0.63 -22.69
C PRO A 53 4.05 -1.03 -21.98
N LYS A 54 2.90 -0.64 -22.53
CA LYS A 54 1.58 -0.71 -21.91
C LYS A 54 1.24 -2.19 -21.66
N THR A 55 1.89 -2.78 -20.66
CA THR A 55 1.70 -4.16 -20.27
C THR A 55 0.27 -4.23 -19.86
N GLU A 56 -0.48 -5.06 -20.58
CA GLU A 56 -1.89 -5.27 -20.32
C GLU A 56 -2.12 -5.46 -18.81
N LYS A 57 -2.95 -4.58 -18.24
CA LYS A 57 -3.32 -4.61 -16.82
C LYS A 57 -4.12 -5.88 -16.60
N LYS A 58 -3.52 -6.88 -15.95
CA LYS A 58 -4.11 -8.21 -15.68
C LYS A 58 -4.32 -8.40 -14.18
N LEU A 59 -5.47 -8.91 -13.78
CA LEU A 59 -5.85 -9.13 -12.39
C LEU A 59 -5.18 -10.40 -11.85
N ARG A 60 -4.28 -10.28 -10.87
CA ARG A 60 -3.58 -11.42 -10.26
C ARG A 60 -4.29 -11.98 -9.03
N TYR A 61 -4.78 -11.07 -8.18
CA TYR A 61 -5.51 -11.43 -6.98
C TYR A 61 -6.80 -10.62 -6.90
N LEU A 62 -7.83 -11.24 -6.35
CA LEU A 62 -9.09 -10.61 -6.04
C LEU A 62 -9.40 -10.88 -4.57
N PHE A 63 -9.61 -9.83 -3.79
CA PHE A 63 -10.11 -9.93 -2.43
C PHE A 63 -11.56 -9.46 -2.40
N TYR A 64 -12.41 -10.23 -1.73
CA TYR A 64 -13.83 -9.91 -1.58
C TYR A 64 -14.30 -10.27 -0.16
N ALA A 65 -14.76 -9.26 0.56
CA ALA A 65 -15.28 -9.42 1.92
C ALA A 65 -16.21 -8.25 2.26
N ASN A 66 -17.24 -8.50 3.06
CA ASN A 66 -18.13 -7.48 3.62
C ASN A 66 -18.70 -6.48 2.59
N GLY A 67 -19.06 -6.96 1.39
CA GLY A 67 -19.57 -6.12 0.29
C GLY A 67 -18.52 -5.20 -0.34
N GLY A 68 -17.23 -5.48 -0.15
CA GLY A 68 -16.13 -4.80 -0.83
C GLY A 68 -15.41 -5.74 -1.79
N LEU A 69 -14.86 -5.16 -2.86
CA LEU A 69 -14.09 -5.87 -3.87
C LEU A 69 -12.77 -5.13 -4.13
N LEU A 70 -11.63 -5.80 -3.99
CA LEU A 70 -10.30 -5.24 -4.27
C LEU A 70 -9.59 -6.08 -5.33
N GLY A 71 -9.16 -5.42 -6.40
CA GLY A 71 -8.38 -6.04 -7.46
C GLY A 71 -6.90 -5.67 -7.38
N TYR A 72 -6.05 -6.69 -7.38
CA TYR A 72 -4.59 -6.57 -7.37
C TYR A 72 -4.05 -6.90 -8.75
N PHE A 73 -3.49 -5.91 -9.43
CA PHE A 73 -3.06 -6.03 -10.82
C PHE A 73 -1.59 -6.39 -10.95
N ASN A 74 -1.23 -6.96 -12.10
CA ASN A 74 0.12 -7.43 -12.42
C ASN A 74 1.20 -6.35 -12.48
N ASN A 75 0.79 -5.09 -12.68
CA ASN A 75 1.64 -3.91 -12.65
C ASN A 75 1.87 -3.38 -11.22
N GLY A 76 1.39 -4.09 -10.20
CA GLY A 76 1.57 -3.71 -8.79
C GLY A 76 0.54 -2.71 -8.27
N THR A 77 -0.50 -2.34 -9.04
CA THR A 77 -1.53 -1.43 -8.56
C THR A 77 -2.71 -2.17 -7.93
N ILE A 78 -3.41 -1.46 -7.04
CA ILE A 78 -4.65 -1.91 -6.39
C ILE A 78 -5.76 -0.94 -6.77
N ALA A 79 -6.88 -1.48 -7.25
CA ALA A 79 -8.13 -0.74 -7.42
C ALA A 79 -9.24 -1.43 -6.63
N GLY A 80 -10.28 -0.69 -6.26
CA GLY A 80 -11.28 -1.22 -5.33
C GLY A 80 -12.64 -0.58 -5.54
N CYS A 81 -13.67 -1.36 -5.27
CA CYS A 81 -15.04 -0.89 -5.21
C CYS A 81 -15.63 -1.19 -3.82
N THR A 82 -16.12 -0.14 -3.17
CA THR A 82 -16.92 -0.28 -1.95
C THR A 82 -18.38 -0.55 -2.34
N ARG A 83 -19.06 -1.44 -1.62
CA ARG A 83 -20.45 -1.86 -1.91
C ARG A 83 -20.60 -2.55 -3.28
N CYS A 84 -19.56 -3.25 -3.73
CA CYS A 84 -19.62 -4.13 -4.88
C CYS A 84 -19.52 -5.59 -4.41
N ASP A 85 -20.54 -6.39 -4.74
CA ASP A 85 -20.48 -7.83 -4.56
C ASP A 85 -19.56 -8.50 -5.58
N LEU A 86 -19.17 -9.74 -5.31
CA LEU A 86 -18.38 -10.55 -6.23
C LEU A 86 -19.22 -10.95 -7.45
N SER A 87 -19.14 -10.16 -8.52
CA SER A 87 -19.76 -10.42 -9.82
C SER A 87 -18.79 -10.13 -10.97
N LYS A 88 -19.07 -10.69 -12.15
CA LYS A 88 -18.23 -10.46 -13.34
C LYS A 88 -18.26 -8.99 -13.76
N GLU A 89 -19.40 -8.34 -13.62
CA GLU A 89 -19.63 -6.94 -13.94
C GLU A 89 -18.80 -6.05 -13.03
N ASN A 90 -18.83 -6.30 -11.71
CA ASN A 90 -18.05 -5.54 -10.73
C ASN A 90 -16.54 -5.82 -10.85
N ILE A 91 -16.13 -7.02 -11.26
CA ILE A 91 -14.71 -7.28 -11.54
C ILE A 91 -14.23 -6.46 -12.76
N LYS A 92 -15.06 -6.32 -13.79
CA LYS A 92 -14.72 -5.52 -14.98
C LYS A 92 -14.54 -4.03 -14.64
N THR A 93 -15.34 -3.48 -13.74
CA THR A 93 -15.25 -2.06 -13.38
C THR A 93 -13.92 -1.72 -12.71
N LEU A 94 -13.31 -2.65 -11.97
CA LEU A 94 -11.97 -2.47 -11.37
C LEU A 94 -10.85 -2.15 -12.38
N TYR A 95 -11.02 -2.53 -13.65
CA TYR A 95 -10.03 -2.22 -14.69
C TYR A 95 -10.05 -0.73 -15.05
N ALA A 96 -11.23 -0.11 -15.03
CA ALA A 96 -11.44 1.31 -15.28
C ALA A 96 -11.23 2.18 -14.03
N GLU A 97 -11.36 1.58 -12.84
CA GLU A 97 -11.23 2.29 -11.57
C GLU A 97 -9.81 2.82 -11.34
N GLN A 98 -9.73 4.01 -10.75
CA GLN A 98 -8.46 4.64 -10.38
C GLN A 98 -7.77 3.83 -9.29
N SER A 99 -6.47 3.57 -9.47
CA SER A 99 -5.70 2.89 -8.43
C SER A 99 -5.49 3.79 -7.21
N PHE A 100 -5.72 3.27 -6.02
CA PHE A 100 -5.60 4.01 -4.76
C PHE A 100 -4.39 3.59 -3.91
N LYS A 101 -3.81 2.42 -4.18
CA LYS A 101 -2.61 1.88 -3.52
C LYS A 101 -1.79 1.05 -4.49
N ASN A 102 -0.55 0.76 -4.11
CA ASN A 102 0.33 -0.19 -4.78
C ASN A 102 0.69 -1.33 -3.83
N TYR A 103 1.13 -2.45 -4.39
CA TYR A 103 1.67 -3.58 -3.66
C TYR A 103 2.89 -4.20 -4.34
N ILE A 104 3.66 -4.93 -3.55
CA ILE A 104 4.78 -5.76 -3.99
C ILE A 104 4.52 -7.18 -3.50
N VAL A 105 4.83 -8.17 -4.32
CA VAL A 105 4.85 -9.57 -3.89
C VAL A 105 6.19 -9.83 -3.21
N GLU A 106 6.16 -10.14 -1.92
CA GLU A 106 7.32 -10.50 -1.12
C GLU A 106 7.69 -11.97 -1.30
N LYS A 107 8.83 -12.37 -0.71
CA LYS A 107 9.24 -13.77 -0.61
C LYS A 107 8.12 -14.58 0.04
N TYR A 108 7.86 -15.77 -0.50
CA TYR A 108 6.79 -16.68 -0.06
C TYR A 108 5.34 -16.25 -0.41
N GLY A 109 5.17 -15.19 -1.21
CA GLY A 109 3.88 -14.86 -1.80
C GLY A 109 2.98 -13.94 -0.97
N SER A 110 3.46 -13.40 0.16
CA SER A 110 2.77 -12.31 0.86
C SER A 110 2.77 -11.03 0.01
N LEU A 111 1.78 -10.19 0.22
CA LEU A 111 1.66 -8.90 -0.46
C LEU A 111 1.99 -7.79 0.53
N LEU A 112 3.03 -7.01 0.26
CA LEU A 112 3.29 -5.76 0.96
C LEU A 112 2.50 -4.64 0.28
N ILE A 113 1.49 -4.13 0.96
CA ILE A 113 0.60 -3.07 0.50
C ILE A 113 1.09 -1.73 1.07
N GLY A 114 1.37 -0.77 0.18
CA GLY A 114 1.94 0.51 0.57
C GLY A 114 3.31 0.32 1.24
N LYS A 115 3.43 0.69 2.53
CA LYS A 115 4.71 0.68 3.26
C LYS A 115 4.80 -0.36 4.39
N ASN A 116 3.68 -0.79 4.95
CA ASN A 116 3.66 -1.55 6.21
C ASN A 116 2.52 -2.57 6.34
N GLU A 117 1.54 -2.55 5.45
CA GLU A 117 0.40 -3.46 5.50
C GLU A 117 0.76 -4.76 4.76
N ARG A 118 0.47 -5.92 5.36
CA ARG A 118 0.68 -7.22 4.70
C ARG A 118 -0.63 -7.97 4.54
N ALA A 119 -0.83 -8.51 3.34
CA ALA A 119 -1.90 -9.44 3.05
C ALA A 119 -1.33 -10.81 2.64
N TYR A 120 -2.08 -11.87 2.93
CA TYR A 120 -1.69 -13.25 2.64
C TYR A 120 -2.81 -13.91 1.83
N PRO A 121 -2.77 -13.80 0.49
CA PRO A 121 -3.76 -14.44 -0.36
C PRO A 121 -3.77 -15.96 -0.11
N LYS A 122 -4.94 -16.48 0.26
CA LYS A 122 -5.15 -17.90 0.54
C LYS A 122 -6.53 -18.31 0.07
N GLU A 123 -6.62 -19.45 -0.61
CA GLU A 123 -7.90 -19.95 -1.14
C GLU A 123 -8.94 -20.14 -0.03
N LYS A 124 -8.49 -20.54 1.15
CA LYS A 124 -9.32 -20.75 2.34
C LYS A 124 -8.55 -20.31 3.58
N ASP A 125 -9.21 -19.56 4.45
CA ASP A 125 -8.64 -19.17 5.75
C ASP A 125 -8.79 -20.26 6.82
N GLU A 126 -8.32 -19.97 8.03
CA GLU A 126 -8.36 -20.90 9.18
C GLU A 126 -9.79 -21.24 9.61
N ASN A 127 -10.73 -20.33 9.36
CA ASN A 127 -12.16 -20.48 9.67
C ASN A 127 -12.94 -21.10 8.50
N GLY A 128 -12.28 -21.26 7.36
CA GLY A 128 -12.83 -21.81 6.15
C GLY A 128 -13.46 -20.83 5.17
N ASN A 129 -13.30 -19.53 5.39
CA ASN A 129 -13.76 -18.49 4.48
C ASN A 129 -12.89 -18.44 3.24
N LYS A 130 -13.53 -18.23 2.09
CA LYS A 130 -12.86 -18.01 0.81
C LYS A 130 -13.01 -16.55 0.46
N GLU A 131 -12.09 -15.71 0.91
CA GLU A 131 -12.12 -14.25 0.64
C GLU A 131 -11.16 -13.84 -0.48
N TRP A 132 -10.32 -14.78 -0.94
CA TRP A 132 -9.34 -14.56 -1.98
C TRP A 132 -9.57 -15.47 -3.17
N ALA A 133 -9.46 -14.91 -4.36
CA ALA A 133 -9.25 -15.66 -5.59
C ALA A 133 -7.87 -15.31 -6.17
N MET A 134 -7.10 -16.36 -6.48
CA MET A 134 -5.80 -16.28 -7.14
C MET A 134 -5.98 -16.66 -8.61
N ILE A 135 -5.57 -15.79 -9.52
CA ILE A 135 -5.81 -15.97 -10.95
C ILE A 135 -4.49 -16.38 -11.60
N ASP A 136 -4.42 -17.65 -12.01
CA ASP A 136 -3.34 -18.16 -12.84
C ASP A 136 -3.75 -18.06 -14.31
N TYR A 137 -3.11 -17.16 -15.04
CA TYR A 137 -3.32 -16.97 -16.47
C TYR A 137 -2.53 -17.98 -17.32
N LYS A 138 -2.30 -19.23 -16.84
CA LYS A 138 -1.65 -20.29 -17.64
C LYS A 138 -2.18 -20.25 -19.06
N TRP A 139 -1.32 -19.78 -19.95
CA TRP A 139 -1.66 -19.33 -21.28
C TRP A 139 -2.16 -20.54 -22.05
N ILE A 140 -3.42 -20.50 -22.49
CA ILE A 140 -3.80 -21.24 -23.70
C ILE A 140 -2.95 -20.57 -24.79
N VAL A 141 -1.82 -21.20 -25.11
CA VAL A 141 -1.08 -20.88 -26.33
C VAL A 141 -2.07 -21.11 -27.46
N ASP A 142 -2.29 -20.08 -28.29
CA ASP A 142 -3.19 -20.13 -29.43
C ASP A 142 -3.05 -21.46 -30.18
N LEU A 143 -4.11 -22.27 -30.16
CA LEU A 143 -4.27 -23.29 -31.20
C LEU A 143 -4.69 -22.53 -32.45
N LYS A 144 -3.69 -22.27 -33.30
CA LYS A 144 -3.88 -21.84 -34.69
C LYS A 144 -4.77 -22.82 -35.45
#